data_AF-A0A819ZAB2-F1
#
_entry.id   AF-A0A819ZAB2-F1
#
_cell.length_a   1.000
_cell.length_b   1.000
_cell.length_c   1.000
_cell.angle_alpha   90.00
_cell.angle_beta   90.00
_cell.angle_gamma   90.00
#
_symmetry.space_group_name_H-M   'P 1'
#
loop_
_entity.id
_entity.type
_entity.pdbx_description
1 polymer ?
#
loop_
_entity_poly.entity_id
_entity_poly.type
_entity_poly.pdbx_seq_one_letter_code
_entity_poly.pdbx_strand_id
1 'polypeptide(L)'
;MEQIKRSQNNIDNDYHDIVQIEMYCLTKMFITAFEDLSNELFYKIFEFLDSYHVFEAFHDLNKRFQNLLVNSNLPIKINISSISKYRFRRYLTHFIIPHTNQIKSLRLFNPFAADISLLLFPIMTNLTRLESLTINNIEYNYIEEIINHLSSLPQKKIGSYDLDTKDNPVHHVCIHSTNVMEKFVGNFRNVTELTLFDTFDVSCDSIVRGLNRIIPLKQLSTLSLDCHRFPFDQVIELLNSILFYRADSISIQQKSTLEKIQLLVALFSRLEYFTINLYQKDLETIAKFLLSKFNNNSRHLSSLCISKP
;
A
#
# COMPACT_ATOMS: atom_id res chain seq x y z
N MET A 1 66.43 42.92 23.91
CA MET A 1 65.07 43.02 23.32
C MET A 1 64.93 42.34 21.95
N GLU A 2 65.99 42.17 21.14
CA GLU A 2 65.87 41.50 19.83
C GLU A 2 65.73 39.97 19.89
N GLN A 3 66.22 39.30 20.93
CA GLN A 3 66.07 37.83 21.05
C GLN A 3 64.64 37.38 21.38
N ILE A 4 63.82 38.24 22.00
CA ILE A 4 62.41 37.92 22.33
C ILE A 4 61.51 38.06 21.09
N LYS A 5 61.84 38.98 20.16
CA LYS A 5 61.10 39.12 18.90
C LYS A 5 61.34 37.97 17.92
N ARG A 6 62.48 37.28 17.99
CA ARG A 6 62.75 36.11 17.13
C ARG A 6 62.07 34.83 17.62
N SER A 7 61.85 34.68 18.93
CA SER A 7 61.14 33.51 19.48
C SER A 7 59.63 33.60 19.30
N GLN A 8 59.03 34.79 19.26
CA GLN A 8 57.59 34.94 18.98
C GLN A 8 57.22 34.71 17.51
N ASN A 9 58.07 35.10 16.55
CA ASN A 9 57.79 34.85 15.12
C ASN A 9 57.86 33.37 14.70
N ASN A 10 58.49 32.49 15.49
CA ASN A 10 58.52 31.05 15.20
C ASN A 10 57.29 30.31 15.75
N ILE A 11 56.63 30.83 16.79
CA ILE A 11 55.45 30.19 17.39
C ILE A 11 54.19 30.47 16.55
N ASP A 12 54.10 31.67 15.95
CA ASP A 12 52.96 32.04 15.10
C ASP A 12 52.95 31.29 13.75
N ASN A 13 54.12 30.86 13.24
CA ASN A 13 54.18 30.04 12.02
C ASN A 13 53.79 28.58 12.25
N ASP A 14 54.22 27.97 13.36
CA ASP A 14 53.82 26.58 13.71
C ASP A 14 52.31 26.48 13.99
N TYR A 15 51.70 27.50 14.60
CA TYR A 15 50.27 27.50 14.87
C TYR A 15 49.44 27.65 13.58
N HIS A 16 49.95 28.39 12.59
CA HIS A 16 49.24 28.56 11.32
C HIS A 16 49.28 27.28 10.46
N ASP A 17 50.39 26.53 10.52
CA ASP A 17 50.54 25.23 9.85
C ASP A 17 49.70 24.13 10.53
N ILE A 18 49.63 24.09 11.87
CA ILE A 18 48.79 23.11 12.59
C ILE A 18 47.30 23.34 12.32
N VAL A 19 46.84 24.60 12.31
CA VAL A 19 45.43 24.92 12.01
C VAL A 19 45.12 24.62 10.54
N GLN A 20 46.03 24.87 9.60
CA GLN A 20 45.83 24.47 8.20
C GLN A 20 45.81 22.95 8.02
N ILE A 21 46.64 22.19 8.74
CA ILE A 21 46.66 20.72 8.69
C ILE A 21 45.39 20.12 9.31
N GLU A 22 44.92 20.64 10.45
CA GLU A 22 43.65 20.19 11.05
C GLU A 22 42.44 20.56 10.16
N MET A 23 42.45 21.74 9.52
CA MET A 23 41.39 22.09 8.55
C MET A 23 41.46 21.23 7.29
N TYR A 24 42.65 20.90 6.76
CA TYR A 24 42.81 20.00 5.60
C TYR A 24 42.42 18.54 5.92
N CYS A 25 42.63 18.10 7.16
CA CYS A 25 42.19 16.78 7.63
C CYS A 25 40.67 16.72 7.82
N LEU A 26 40.01 17.81 8.23
CA LEU A 26 38.55 17.90 8.35
C LEU A 26 37.82 18.17 7.02
N THR A 27 38.49 18.78 6.04
CA THR A 27 37.93 19.07 4.69
C THR A 27 38.31 18.07 3.60
N LYS A 28 39.02 16.98 3.93
CA LYS A 28 38.72 15.69 3.30
C LYS A 28 37.33 15.24 3.77
N MET A 29 36.30 16.00 3.37
CA MET A 29 34.97 15.45 3.16
C MET A 29 35.21 14.24 2.28
N PHE A 30 35.18 13.05 2.88
CA PHE A 30 35.17 11.83 2.13
C PHE A 30 33.99 11.98 1.19
N ILE A 31 34.29 12.21 -0.09
CA ILE A 31 33.38 11.83 -1.14
C ILE A 31 33.41 10.31 -1.05
N THR A 32 32.67 9.76 -0.09
CA THR A 32 32.36 8.35 -0.05
C THR A 32 31.59 8.13 -1.33
N ALA A 33 32.11 7.28 -2.21
CA ALA A 33 31.35 6.89 -3.38
C ALA A 33 30.00 6.34 -2.89
N PHE A 34 28.94 6.49 -3.68
CA PHE A 34 27.64 5.96 -3.29
C PHE A 34 27.72 4.44 -3.04
N GLU A 35 28.63 3.78 -3.74
CA GLU A 35 29.02 2.39 -3.59
C GLU A 35 29.66 2.07 -2.23
N ASP A 36 30.20 3.05 -1.49
CA ASP A 36 30.81 2.83 -0.19
C ASP A 36 29.77 2.74 0.95
N LEU A 37 28.50 3.07 0.68
CA LEU A 37 27.41 2.91 1.65
C LEU A 37 27.29 1.45 2.10
N SER A 38 26.98 1.22 3.37
CA SER A 38 26.78 -0.14 3.88
C SER A 38 25.55 -0.83 3.27
N ASN A 39 25.53 -2.16 3.30
CA ASN A 39 24.40 -2.94 2.78
C ASN A 39 23.10 -2.64 3.54
N GLU A 40 23.19 -2.38 4.85
CA GLU A 40 22.04 -2.02 5.69
C GLU A 40 21.40 -0.70 5.24
N LEU A 41 22.20 0.29 4.83
CA LEU A 41 21.68 1.54 4.31
C LEU A 41 20.98 1.34 2.96
N PHE A 42 21.52 0.49 2.08
CA PHE A 42 20.84 0.14 0.83
C PHE A 42 19.51 -0.55 1.07
N TYR A 43 19.44 -1.50 2.02
CA TYR A 43 18.17 -2.14 2.36
C TYR A 43 17.12 -1.15 2.88
N LYS A 44 17.54 -0.17 3.71
CA LYS A 44 16.65 0.92 4.13
C LYS A 44 16.16 1.75 2.95
N ILE A 45 17.04 2.10 2.00
CA ILE A 45 16.66 2.85 0.79
C ILE A 45 15.66 2.03 -0.04
N PHE A 46 15.93 0.75 -0.26
CA PHE A 46 15.09 -0.14 -1.06
C PHE A 46 13.69 -0.31 -0.46
N GLU A 47 13.53 -0.23 0.86
CA GLU A 47 12.22 -0.30 1.53
C GLU A 47 11.27 0.84 1.13
N PHE A 48 11.81 2.01 0.76
CA PHE A 48 11.03 3.17 0.31
C PHE A 48 10.73 3.19 -1.19
N LEU A 49 11.32 2.29 -1.97
CA LEU A 49 11.24 2.28 -3.42
C LEU A 49 10.38 1.12 -3.94
N ASP A 50 9.79 1.29 -5.12
CA ASP A 50 9.17 0.17 -5.83
C ASP A 50 10.26 -0.84 -6.25
N SER A 51 9.97 -2.12 -6.05
CA SER A 51 10.92 -3.20 -6.32
C SER A 51 11.40 -3.24 -7.77
N TYR A 52 10.55 -2.82 -8.72
CA TYR A 52 10.95 -2.68 -10.11
C TYR A 52 11.96 -1.55 -10.32
N HIS A 53 11.76 -0.39 -9.70
CA HIS A 53 12.71 0.73 -9.81
C HIS A 53 14.05 0.39 -9.18
N VAL A 54 14.03 -0.35 -8.06
CA VAL A 54 15.25 -0.88 -7.43
C VAL A 54 15.96 -1.84 -8.39
N PHE A 55 15.25 -2.80 -8.97
CA PHE A 55 15.84 -3.70 -9.95
C PHE A 55 16.43 -2.95 -11.15
N GLU A 56 15.66 -2.06 -11.78
CA GLU A 56 16.07 -1.32 -12.96
C GLU A 56 17.30 -0.46 -12.71
N ALA A 57 17.37 0.21 -11.56
CA ALA A 57 18.48 1.10 -11.22
C ALA A 57 19.75 0.34 -10.80
N PHE A 58 19.63 -0.79 -10.10
CA PHE A 58 20.77 -1.40 -9.39
C PHE A 58 21.25 -2.74 -9.96
N HIS A 59 20.41 -3.50 -10.66
CA HIS A 59 20.74 -4.87 -11.08
C HIS A 59 21.96 -4.94 -12.02
N ASP A 60 22.12 -3.96 -12.89
CA ASP A 60 23.19 -3.97 -13.90
C ASP A 60 24.45 -3.20 -13.50
N LEU A 61 24.49 -2.60 -12.31
CA LEU A 61 25.61 -1.75 -11.89
C LEU A 61 26.89 -2.55 -11.62
N ASN A 62 26.83 -3.51 -10.69
CA ASN A 62 27.95 -4.39 -10.37
C ASN A 62 27.50 -5.62 -9.57
N LYS A 63 28.42 -6.58 -9.39
CA LYS A 63 28.16 -7.85 -8.67
C LYS A 63 27.67 -7.64 -7.23
N ARG A 64 28.13 -6.57 -6.57
CA ARG A 64 27.69 -6.29 -5.20
C ARG A 64 26.20 -5.96 -5.16
N PHE A 65 25.71 -5.10 -6.06
CA PHE A 65 24.28 -4.79 -6.14
C PHE A 65 23.44 -5.97 -6.58
N GLN A 66 23.92 -6.80 -7.51
CA GLN A 66 23.26 -8.06 -7.86
C GLN A 66 23.10 -8.96 -6.63
N ASN A 67 24.16 -9.11 -5.83
CA ASN A 67 24.12 -9.90 -4.60
C ASN A 67 23.16 -9.30 -3.56
N LEU A 68 23.09 -7.97 -3.46
CA LEU A 68 22.14 -7.28 -2.58
C LEU A 68 20.70 -7.60 -2.97
N LEU A 69 20.38 -7.62 -4.27
CA LEU A 69 19.04 -7.91 -4.76
C LEU A 69 18.67 -9.40 -4.61
N VAL A 70 19.59 -10.30 -4.95
CA VAL A 70 19.35 -11.76 -4.97
C VAL A 70 19.33 -12.37 -3.57
N ASN A 71 20.11 -11.84 -2.62
CA ASN A 71 20.17 -12.40 -1.26
C ASN A 71 19.32 -11.59 -0.27
N SER A 72 18.53 -10.64 -0.76
CA SER A 72 17.62 -9.87 0.06
C SER A 72 16.48 -10.73 0.57
N ASN A 73 16.06 -10.46 1.82
CA ASN A 73 14.80 -10.95 2.37
C ASN A 73 13.74 -9.84 2.39
N LEU A 74 13.98 -8.73 1.68
CA LEU A 74 13.07 -7.59 1.67
C LEU A 74 11.74 -7.98 1.03
N PRO A 75 10.61 -7.49 1.58
CA PRO A 75 9.31 -7.75 1.00
C PRO A 75 9.20 -7.13 -0.39
N ILE A 76 8.81 -7.94 -1.37
CA ILE A 76 8.65 -7.48 -2.75
C ILE A 76 7.23 -6.94 -2.94
N LYS A 77 7.14 -5.70 -3.43
CA LYS A 77 5.90 -5.03 -3.83
C LYS A 77 5.94 -4.78 -5.34
N ILE A 78 5.11 -5.48 -6.10
CA ILE A 78 5.10 -5.40 -7.55
C ILE A 78 4.04 -4.41 -7.99
N ASN A 79 4.44 -3.36 -8.69
CA ASN A 79 3.52 -2.49 -9.42
C ASN A 79 3.88 -2.48 -10.91
N ILE A 80 3.01 -3.04 -11.75
CA ILE A 80 3.27 -3.16 -13.19
C ILE A 80 2.77 -1.96 -14.01
N SER A 81 2.14 -0.95 -13.37
CA SER A 81 1.41 0.12 -14.08
C SER A 81 2.25 0.94 -15.06
N SER A 82 3.54 1.10 -14.78
CA SER A 82 4.47 1.93 -15.56
C SER A 82 5.50 1.12 -16.36
N ILE A 83 5.44 -0.22 -16.33
CA ILE A 83 6.49 -1.07 -16.88
C ILE A 83 6.12 -1.47 -18.32
N SER A 84 7.03 -1.23 -19.27
CA SER A 84 6.86 -1.75 -20.63
C SER A 84 6.96 -3.28 -20.67
N LYS A 85 6.28 -3.92 -21.62
CA LYS A 85 6.28 -5.39 -21.78
C LYS A 85 7.68 -6.00 -21.75
N TYR A 86 8.63 -5.41 -22.50
CA TYR A 86 10.00 -5.91 -22.57
C TYR A 86 10.72 -5.82 -21.21
N ARG A 87 10.62 -4.67 -20.53
CA ARG A 87 11.24 -4.49 -19.21
C ARG A 87 10.59 -5.38 -18.16
N PHE A 88 9.28 -5.57 -18.25
CA PHE A 88 8.57 -6.47 -17.35
C PHE A 88 9.00 -7.92 -17.51
N ARG A 89 9.18 -8.41 -18.75
CA ARG A 89 9.70 -9.77 -18.98
C ARG A 89 11.09 -9.96 -18.39
N ARG A 90 11.96 -8.97 -18.54
CA ARG A 90 13.31 -8.99 -17.96
C ARG A 90 13.24 -9.01 -16.42
N TYR A 91 12.45 -8.12 -15.85
CA TYR A 91 12.21 -8.02 -14.41
C TYR A 91 11.66 -9.32 -13.82
N LEU A 92 10.69 -9.92 -14.50
CA LEU A 92 10.06 -11.17 -14.11
C LEU A 92 11.07 -12.32 -14.05
N THR A 93 11.84 -12.51 -15.12
CA THR A 93 12.80 -13.60 -15.25
C THR A 93 13.95 -13.49 -14.25
N HIS A 94 14.51 -12.30 -14.10
CA HIS A 94 15.75 -12.12 -13.34
C HIS A 94 15.53 -11.80 -11.86
N PHE A 95 14.36 -11.29 -11.48
CA PHE A 95 14.12 -10.83 -10.12
C PHE A 95 12.87 -11.41 -9.48
N ILE A 96 11.73 -11.46 -10.16
CA ILE A 96 10.48 -11.94 -9.52
C ILE A 96 10.46 -13.46 -9.36
N ILE A 97 10.77 -14.22 -10.41
CA ILE A 97 10.70 -15.69 -10.39
C ILE A 97 11.56 -16.32 -9.26
N PRO A 98 12.81 -15.88 -9.03
CA PRO A 98 13.62 -16.42 -7.94
C PRO A 98 13.09 -16.10 -6.53
N HIS A 99 12.26 -15.06 -6.39
CA HIS A 99 11.82 -14.52 -5.10
C HIS A 99 10.29 -14.54 -4.95
N THR A 100 9.58 -15.45 -5.62
CA THR A 100 8.11 -15.47 -5.62
C THR A 100 7.51 -15.58 -4.24
N ASN A 101 8.19 -16.31 -3.35
CA ASN A 101 7.80 -16.47 -1.95
C ASN A 101 7.98 -15.19 -1.12
N GLN A 102 8.67 -14.16 -1.59
CA GLN A 102 8.87 -12.88 -0.88
C GLN A 102 7.85 -11.80 -1.29
N ILE A 103 7.02 -12.07 -2.30
CA ILE A 103 6.04 -11.11 -2.82
C ILE A 103 4.89 -10.98 -1.84
N LYS A 104 4.73 -9.78 -1.30
CA LYS A 104 3.66 -9.42 -0.35
C LYS A 104 2.54 -8.63 -0.97
N SER A 105 2.84 -7.84 -2.00
CA SER A 105 1.86 -6.99 -2.66
C SER A 105 1.98 -7.11 -4.17
N LEU A 106 0.84 -7.30 -4.82
CA LEU A 106 0.73 -7.38 -6.27
C LEU A 106 -0.31 -6.37 -6.75
N ARG A 107 0.15 -5.36 -7.48
CA ARG A 107 -0.67 -4.36 -8.14
C ARG A 107 -0.65 -4.59 -9.63
N LEU A 108 -1.79 -5.03 -10.15
CA LEU A 108 -2.04 -5.30 -11.55
C LEU A 108 -2.82 -4.13 -12.15
N PHE A 109 -2.20 -3.44 -13.10
CA PHE A 109 -2.78 -2.32 -13.83
C PHE A 109 -2.58 -2.55 -15.33
N ASN A 110 -3.60 -2.30 -16.14
CA ASN A 110 -3.62 -2.70 -17.54
C ASN A 110 -2.98 -1.69 -18.49
N PRO A 111 -1.92 -2.13 -19.21
CA PRO A 111 -1.80 -1.79 -20.63
C PRO A 111 -1.54 -2.98 -21.58
N PHE A 112 -1.29 -4.21 -21.10
CA PHE A 112 -0.99 -5.39 -21.93
C PHE A 112 -1.52 -6.72 -21.34
N ALA A 113 -2.75 -6.73 -20.80
CA ALA A 113 -3.31 -7.83 -20.01
C ALA A 113 -3.14 -9.25 -20.61
N ALA A 114 -3.25 -9.40 -21.94
CA ALA A 114 -3.09 -10.68 -22.65
C ALA A 114 -1.69 -11.31 -22.50
N ASP A 115 -0.66 -10.49 -22.38
CA ASP A 115 0.71 -10.99 -22.20
C ASP A 115 1.05 -11.21 -20.72
N ILE A 116 0.42 -10.43 -19.85
CA ILE A 116 0.61 -10.49 -18.40
C ILE A 116 0.10 -11.83 -17.87
N SER A 117 -1.03 -12.33 -18.36
CA SER A 117 -1.58 -13.64 -17.98
C SER A 117 -0.59 -14.78 -18.24
N LEU A 118 -0.06 -14.86 -19.45
CA LEU A 118 0.92 -15.88 -19.85
C LEU A 118 2.19 -15.86 -19.00
N LEU A 119 2.59 -14.67 -18.54
CA LEU A 119 3.81 -14.46 -17.78
C LEU A 119 3.61 -14.63 -16.26
N LEU A 120 2.50 -14.15 -15.70
CA LEU A 120 2.25 -14.15 -14.26
C LEU A 120 1.64 -15.45 -13.76
N PHE A 121 0.79 -16.13 -14.53
CA PHE A 121 0.09 -17.31 -14.02
C PHE A 121 1.01 -18.44 -13.54
N PRO A 122 2.13 -18.75 -14.22
CA PRO A 122 3.07 -19.76 -13.73
C PRO A 122 3.66 -19.43 -12.36
N ILE A 123 3.74 -18.15 -11.99
CA ILE A 123 4.29 -17.72 -10.70
C ILE A 123 3.21 -17.51 -9.64
N MET A 124 1.95 -17.31 -10.04
CA MET A 124 0.86 -16.99 -9.11
C MET A 124 0.62 -18.09 -8.08
N THR A 125 0.82 -19.35 -8.45
CA THR A 125 0.71 -20.51 -7.55
C THR A 125 1.81 -20.55 -6.48
N ASN A 126 2.88 -19.76 -6.64
CA ASN A 126 4.00 -19.69 -5.69
C ASN A 126 3.94 -18.45 -4.78
N LEU A 127 2.91 -17.60 -4.91
CA LEU A 127 2.73 -16.37 -4.12
C LEU A 127 2.20 -16.64 -2.71
N THR A 128 2.85 -17.54 -1.98
CA THR A 128 2.42 -18.04 -0.65
C THR A 128 2.43 -16.98 0.46
N ARG A 129 3.01 -15.80 0.21
CA ARG A 129 3.08 -14.66 1.15
C ARG A 129 2.34 -13.42 0.66
N LEU A 130 1.47 -13.56 -0.34
CA LEU A 130 0.70 -12.44 -0.87
C LEU A 130 -0.32 -11.95 0.16
N GLU A 131 -0.12 -10.72 0.66
CA GLU A 131 -0.95 -10.08 1.68
C GLU A 131 -1.93 -9.08 1.06
N SER A 132 -1.56 -8.44 -0.06
CA SER A 132 -2.34 -7.39 -0.72
C SER A 132 -2.42 -7.59 -2.23
N LEU A 133 -3.64 -7.51 -2.78
CA LEU A 133 -3.91 -7.58 -4.21
C LEU A 133 -4.69 -6.34 -4.66
N THR A 134 -4.13 -5.62 -5.64
CA THR A 134 -4.80 -4.50 -6.30
C THR A 134 -5.05 -4.85 -7.76
N ILE A 135 -6.31 -4.82 -8.18
CA ILE A 135 -6.71 -5.08 -9.56
C ILE A 135 -7.33 -3.80 -10.13
N ASN A 136 -6.74 -3.30 -11.21
CA ASN A 136 -7.21 -2.08 -11.85
C ASN A 136 -7.20 -2.19 -13.38
N ASN A 137 -8.34 -1.84 -13.99
CA ASN A 137 -8.55 -1.75 -15.43
C ASN A 137 -8.26 -3.05 -16.21
N ILE A 138 -8.32 -4.21 -15.57
CA ILE A 138 -8.07 -5.52 -16.21
C ILE A 138 -9.36 -6.03 -16.86
N GLU A 139 -9.25 -6.60 -18.07
CA GLU A 139 -10.38 -7.28 -18.69
C GLU A 139 -10.83 -8.48 -17.86
N TYR A 140 -12.15 -8.70 -17.80
CA TYR A 140 -12.77 -9.70 -16.94
C TYR A 140 -12.17 -11.12 -17.10
N ASN A 141 -11.92 -11.56 -18.34
CA ASN A 141 -11.44 -12.93 -18.60
C ASN A 141 -10.14 -13.22 -17.83
N TYR A 142 -9.24 -12.23 -17.69
CA TYR A 142 -8.00 -12.40 -16.93
C TYR A 142 -8.21 -12.33 -15.43
N ILE A 143 -9.22 -11.59 -14.95
CA ILE A 143 -9.54 -11.52 -13.52
C ILE A 143 -10.00 -12.89 -13.01
N GLU A 144 -10.84 -13.57 -13.78
CA GLU A 144 -11.29 -14.92 -13.47
C GLU A 144 -10.10 -15.89 -13.36
N GLU A 145 -9.18 -15.84 -14.32
CA GLU A 145 -7.97 -16.66 -14.32
C GLU A 145 -7.05 -16.34 -13.13
N ILE A 146 -6.77 -15.05 -12.86
CA ILE A 146 -6.00 -14.59 -11.70
C ILE A 146 -6.56 -15.21 -10.42
N ILE A 147 -7.88 -15.20 -10.27
CA ILE A 147 -8.53 -15.62 -9.05
C ILE A 147 -8.58 -17.13 -8.93
N ASN A 148 -8.76 -17.85 -10.04
CA ASN A 148 -8.63 -19.30 -10.06
C ASN A 148 -7.22 -19.72 -9.62
N HIS A 149 -6.18 -19.02 -10.08
CA HIS A 149 -4.80 -19.25 -9.65
C HIS A 149 -4.59 -18.90 -8.17
N LEU A 150 -5.07 -17.75 -7.69
CA LEU A 150 -4.92 -17.35 -6.29
C LEU A 150 -5.74 -18.24 -5.34
N SER A 151 -6.89 -18.75 -5.77
CA SER A 151 -7.71 -19.69 -5.00
C SER A 151 -7.05 -21.07 -4.87
N SER A 152 -6.14 -21.40 -5.80
CA SER A 152 -5.34 -22.63 -5.76
C SER A 152 -4.09 -22.54 -4.88
N LEU A 153 -3.77 -21.34 -4.35
CA LEU A 153 -2.64 -21.16 -3.46
C LEU A 153 -2.76 -22.15 -2.28
N PRO A 154 -1.68 -22.88 -1.95
CA PRO A 154 -1.72 -23.82 -0.86
C PRO A 154 -2.07 -23.06 0.41
N GLN A 155 -3.29 -23.29 0.91
CA GLN A 155 -3.67 -22.92 2.26
C GLN A 155 -2.62 -23.55 3.17
N LYS A 156 -1.94 -22.73 3.97
CA LYS A 156 -0.94 -23.23 4.92
C LYS A 156 -1.63 -24.19 5.89
N LYS A 157 -1.68 -25.47 5.55
CA LYS A 157 -2.08 -26.54 6.46
C LYS A 157 -1.01 -26.67 7.54
N ILE A 158 -1.07 -25.80 8.54
CA ILE A 158 -0.31 -25.95 9.78
C ILE A 158 -1.02 -27.05 10.57
N GLY A 159 -0.41 -28.23 10.62
CA GLY A 159 -0.64 -29.29 11.63
C GLY A 159 -2.09 -29.62 11.97
N SER A 160 -2.57 -30.75 11.46
CA SER A 160 -3.83 -31.44 11.76
C SER A 160 -4.40 -31.22 13.18
N TYR A 161 -5.20 -30.17 13.34
CA TYR A 161 -6.26 -30.08 14.33
C TYR A 161 -7.42 -29.33 13.64
N ASP A 162 -8.64 -29.83 13.80
CA ASP A 162 -9.87 -29.28 13.24
C ASP A 162 -9.94 -27.76 13.45
N LEU A 163 -9.62 -27.00 12.40
CA LEU A 163 -9.75 -25.56 12.37
C LEU A 163 -10.26 -25.14 11.00
N ASP A 164 -11.46 -24.55 11.07
CA ASP A 164 -12.07 -23.60 10.16
C ASP A 164 -11.09 -22.95 9.16
N THR A 165 -11.50 -22.89 7.89
CA THR A 165 -10.77 -22.53 6.66
C THR A 165 -10.01 -21.18 6.62
N LYS A 166 -9.13 -20.89 7.58
CA LYS A 166 -8.54 -19.55 7.84
C LYS A 166 -7.31 -19.12 7.02
N ASP A 167 -6.83 -19.89 6.04
CA ASP A 167 -5.49 -19.63 5.46
C ASP A 167 -5.44 -19.22 3.97
N ASN A 168 -6.35 -18.37 3.50
CA ASN A 168 -6.05 -17.45 2.40
C ASN A 168 -5.30 -16.22 2.96
N PRO A 169 -4.08 -15.90 2.48
CA PRO A 169 -3.25 -14.82 3.00
C PRO A 169 -3.71 -13.42 2.56
N VAL A 170 -4.63 -13.32 1.60
CA VAL A 170 -5.10 -12.02 1.11
C VAL A 170 -6.09 -11.43 2.09
N HIS A 171 -5.64 -10.44 2.86
CA HIS A 171 -6.46 -9.71 3.83
C HIS A 171 -7.03 -8.41 3.26
N HIS A 172 -6.36 -7.85 2.25
CA HIS A 172 -6.74 -6.59 1.61
C HIS A 172 -6.98 -6.75 0.11
N VAL A 173 -8.19 -6.36 -0.32
CA VAL A 173 -8.56 -6.28 -1.74
C VAL A 173 -8.89 -4.86 -2.13
N CYS A 174 -8.32 -4.44 -3.24
CA CYS A 174 -8.54 -3.12 -3.83
C CYS A 174 -9.17 -3.26 -5.23
N ILE A 175 -10.36 -2.65 -5.42
CA ILE A 175 -11.17 -2.72 -6.64
C ILE A 175 -11.32 -1.32 -7.23
N HIS A 176 -10.90 -1.14 -8.48
CA HIS A 176 -11.00 0.14 -9.20
C HIS A 176 -12.10 0.19 -10.28
N SER A 177 -12.83 -0.91 -10.54
CA SER A 177 -13.82 -0.97 -11.63
C SER A 177 -15.02 -1.86 -11.28
N THR A 178 -16.21 -1.44 -11.71
CA THR A 178 -17.47 -2.16 -11.49
C THR A 178 -17.70 -3.32 -12.43
N ASN A 179 -17.03 -3.33 -13.59
CA ASN A 179 -17.03 -4.46 -14.53
C ASN A 179 -16.58 -5.77 -13.84
N VAL A 180 -15.76 -5.65 -12.79
CA VAL A 180 -15.34 -6.78 -11.96
C VAL A 180 -16.52 -7.39 -11.21
N MET A 181 -17.55 -6.63 -10.80
CA MET A 181 -18.64 -7.13 -9.97
C MET A 181 -19.73 -7.88 -10.73
N GLU A 182 -20.05 -7.46 -11.95
CA GLU A 182 -21.18 -8.02 -12.70
C GLU A 182 -20.99 -9.51 -13.02
N LYS A 183 -19.74 -9.89 -13.28
CA LYS A 183 -19.40 -11.19 -13.86
C LYS A 183 -18.68 -12.11 -12.87
N PHE A 184 -18.26 -11.61 -11.72
CA PHE A 184 -17.44 -12.37 -10.79
C PHE A 184 -18.24 -13.28 -9.86
N VAL A 185 -17.76 -14.52 -9.70
CA VAL A 185 -18.36 -15.57 -8.86
C VAL A 185 -17.37 -16.13 -7.81
N GLY A 186 -16.15 -15.60 -7.74
CA GLY A 186 -15.15 -16.05 -6.76
C GLY A 186 -15.41 -15.50 -5.35
N ASN A 187 -14.92 -16.16 -4.30
CA ASN A 187 -15.12 -15.73 -2.91
C ASN A 187 -13.77 -15.59 -2.20
N PHE A 188 -13.30 -14.35 -2.03
CA PHE A 188 -12.14 -14.05 -1.18
C PHE A 188 -12.55 -14.13 0.30
N ARG A 189 -12.62 -15.36 0.81
CA ARG A 189 -13.21 -15.67 2.11
C ARG A 189 -12.54 -15.07 3.33
N ASN A 190 -11.31 -14.54 3.21
CA ASN A 190 -10.52 -14.04 4.34
C ASN A 190 -10.19 -12.55 4.25
N VAL A 191 -10.81 -11.86 3.30
CA VAL A 191 -10.60 -10.43 3.13
C VAL A 191 -11.30 -9.70 4.26
N THR A 192 -10.51 -8.98 5.04
CA THR A 192 -10.94 -8.16 6.17
C THR A 192 -10.87 -6.67 5.84
N GLU A 193 -10.20 -6.30 4.75
CA GLU A 193 -10.02 -4.93 4.30
C GLU A 193 -10.43 -4.79 2.84
N LEU A 194 -11.33 -3.86 2.55
CA LEU A 194 -11.77 -3.55 1.19
C LEU A 194 -11.49 -2.10 0.89
N THR A 195 -10.90 -1.83 -0.27
CA THR A 195 -10.82 -0.48 -0.83
C THR A 195 -11.48 -0.42 -2.19
N LEU A 196 -12.43 0.50 -2.35
CA LEU A 196 -13.05 0.84 -3.63
C LEU A 196 -12.48 2.17 -4.10
N PHE A 197 -12.04 2.24 -5.36
CA PHE A 197 -11.47 3.45 -5.97
C PHE A 197 -12.26 3.92 -7.19
N ASP A 198 -12.04 5.18 -7.56
CA ASP A 198 -12.44 5.80 -8.83
C ASP A 198 -13.98 5.81 -9.05
N THR A 199 -14.44 5.77 -10.30
CA THR A 199 -15.86 5.72 -10.64
C THR A 199 -16.39 4.31 -10.46
N PHE A 200 -17.01 4.09 -9.30
CA PHE A 200 -17.75 2.88 -9.03
C PHE A 200 -19.21 3.04 -9.50
N ASP A 201 -19.48 2.81 -10.78
CA ASP A 201 -20.83 2.79 -11.35
C ASP A 201 -21.40 1.37 -11.40
N VAL A 202 -22.19 1.01 -10.38
CA VAL A 202 -22.77 -0.32 -10.28
C VAL A 202 -24.08 -0.32 -11.05
N SER A 203 -24.11 -1.02 -12.19
CA SER A 203 -25.33 -1.24 -12.98
C SER A 203 -26.36 -2.13 -12.28
N CYS A 204 -25.95 -2.84 -11.22
CA CYS A 204 -26.80 -3.76 -10.48
C CYS A 204 -27.70 -3.01 -9.50
N ASP A 205 -28.92 -3.53 -9.29
CA ASP A 205 -29.90 -3.02 -8.32
C ASP A 205 -29.38 -2.93 -6.86
N SER A 206 -28.24 -3.55 -6.55
CA SER A 206 -27.66 -3.60 -5.20
C SER A 206 -26.16 -3.82 -5.26
N ILE A 207 -25.39 -2.85 -4.76
CA ILE A 207 -23.94 -2.98 -4.63
C ILE A 207 -23.55 -4.06 -3.63
N VAL A 208 -24.35 -4.22 -2.57
CA VAL A 208 -24.14 -5.23 -1.53
C VAL A 208 -24.18 -6.63 -2.14
N ARG A 209 -25.13 -6.89 -3.05
CA ARG A 209 -25.23 -8.18 -3.73
C ARG A 209 -24.01 -8.46 -4.61
N GLY A 210 -23.55 -7.46 -5.36
CA GLY A 210 -22.35 -7.58 -6.22
C GLY A 210 -21.10 -7.84 -5.39
N LEU A 211 -20.86 -7.02 -4.36
CA LEU A 211 -19.72 -7.17 -3.47
C LEU A 211 -19.74 -8.47 -2.68
N ASN A 212 -20.89 -8.87 -2.15
CA ASN A 212 -20.98 -10.06 -1.31
C ASN A 212 -20.80 -11.38 -2.10
N ARG A 213 -20.87 -11.32 -3.43
CA ARG A 213 -20.41 -12.41 -4.30
C ARG A 213 -18.89 -12.52 -4.29
N ILE A 214 -18.19 -11.38 -4.28
CA ILE A 214 -16.72 -11.30 -4.36
C ILE A 214 -16.08 -11.56 -2.99
N ILE A 215 -16.56 -10.88 -1.95
CA ILE A 215 -15.99 -10.81 -0.61
C ILE A 215 -17.12 -10.93 0.41
N PRO A 216 -17.02 -11.78 1.46
CA PRO A 216 -18.02 -11.83 2.52
C PRO A 216 -18.03 -10.52 3.31
N LEU A 217 -18.95 -9.62 3.00
CA LEU A 217 -19.00 -8.27 3.58
C LEU A 217 -19.10 -8.26 5.12
N LYS A 218 -19.65 -9.34 5.69
CA LYS A 218 -19.80 -9.54 7.14
C LYS A 218 -18.46 -9.68 7.89
N GLN A 219 -17.36 -9.91 7.17
CA GLN A 219 -16.04 -10.10 7.78
C GLN A 219 -15.14 -8.87 7.62
N LEU A 220 -15.61 -7.81 6.94
CA LEU A 220 -14.84 -6.60 6.74
C LEU A 220 -14.70 -5.82 8.06
N SER A 221 -13.46 -5.64 8.47
CA SER A 221 -13.03 -4.76 9.57
C SER A 221 -12.73 -3.34 9.08
N THR A 222 -12.23 -3.21 7.85
CA THR A 222 -11.86 -1.92 7.25
C THR A 222 -12.52 -1.76 5.89
N LEU A 223 -13.18 -0.62 5.68
CA LEU A 223 -13.71 -0.19 4.39
C LEU A 223 -13.16 1.18 4.03
N SER A 224 -12.50 1.29 2.88
CA SER A 224 -12.08 2.57 2.32
C SER A 224 -12.77 2.82 0.99
N LEU A 225 -13.48 3.94 0.89
CA LEU A 225 -14.21 4.40 -0.28
C LEU A 225 -13.50 5.65 -0.82
N ASP A 226 -12.62 5.43 -1.79
CA ASP A 226 -11.93 6.49 -2.53
C ASP A 226 -12.53 6.67 -3.93
N CYS A 227 -13.84 6.92 -3.93
CA CYS A 227 -14.63 7.02 -5.16
C CYS A 227 -15.18 8.44 -5.31
N HIS A 228 -14.77 9.14 -6.37
CA HIS A 228 -15.24 10.52 -6.61
C HIS A 228 -16.71 10.58 -7.05
N ARG A 229 -17.26 9.49 -7.59
CA ARG A 229 -18.63 9.40 -8.12
C ARG A 229 -19.43 8.22 -7.57
N PHE A 230 -19.26 7.92 -6.29
CA PHE A 230 -20.10 6.91 -5.65
C PHE A 230 -21.46 7.50 -5.29
N PRO A 231 -22.59 6.92 -5.76
CA PRO A 231 -23.91 7.36 -5.32
C PRO A 231 -24.05 7.18 -3.81
N PHE A 232 -24.48 8.23 -3.12
CA PHE A 232 -24.51 8.21 -1.65
C PHE A 232 -25.46 7.14 -1.10
N ASP A 233 -26.58 6.87 -1.77
CA ASP A 233 -27.52 5.82 -1.37
C ASP A 233 -26.87 4.42 -1.41
N GLN A 234 -25.97 4.16 -2.36
CA GLN A 234 -25.19 2.93 -2.41
C GLN A 234 -24.14 2.86 -1.29
N VAL A 235 -23.58 4.01 -0.87
CA VAL A 235 -22.72 4.06 0.32
C VAL A 235 -23.53 3.62 1.53
N ILE A 236 -24.73 4.17 1.72
CA ILE A 236 -25.61 3.82 2.84
C ILE A 236 -26.00 2.34 2.80
N GLU A 237 -26.36 1.82 1.63
CA GLU A 237 -26.66 0.40 1.43
C GLU A 237 -25.48 -0.49 1.85
N LEU A 238 -24.28 -0.18 1.35
CA LEU A 238 -23.05 -0.91 1.65
C LEU A 238 -22.72 -0.87 3.14
N LEU A 239 -22.75 0.33 3.73
CA LEU A 239 -22.48 0.52 5.15
C LEU A 239 -23.48 -0.25 6.01
N ASN A 240 -24.77 -0.19 5.71
CA ASN A 240 -25.76 -0.98 6.44
C ASN A 240 -25.45 -2.46 6.41
N SER A 241 -24.99 -2.99 5.27
CA SER A 241 -24.65 -4.42 5.16
C SER A 241 -23.44 -4.85 6.00
N ILE A 242 -22.46 -3.94 6.18
CA ILE A 242 -21.21 -4.22 6.91
C ILE A 242 -21.36 -3.93 8.41
N LEU A 243 -22.02 -2.82 8.77
CA LEU A 243 -22.08 -2.31 10.14
C LEU A 243 -22.84 -3.19 11.12
N PHE A 244 -23.72 -4.07 10.63
CA PHE A 244 -24.30 -5.10 11.48
C PHE A 244 -23.24 -6.03 12.10
N TYR A 245 -22.01 -6.07 11.56
CA TYR A 245 -21.06 -7.15 11.84
C TYR A 245 -19.67 -6.75 12.38
N ARG A 246 -19.38 -5.45 12.62
CA ARG A 246 -18.12 -4.85 13.19
C ARG A 246 -17.11 -4.28 12.17
N ALA A 247 -17.47 -3.21 11.44
CA ALA A 247 -16.42 -2.39 10.86
C ALA A 247 -15.80 -1.49 11.95
N ASP A 248 -14.48 -1.56 12.08
CA ASP A 248 -13.70 -0.77 13.04
C ASP A 248 -13.23 0.55 12.38
N SER A 249 -12.94 0.51 11.07
CA SER A 249 -12.42 1.65 10.32
C SER A 249 -13.17 1.89 9.01
N ILE A 250 -13.60 3.15 8.82
CA ILE A 250 -14.23 3.61 7.58
C ILE A 250 -13.56 4.88 7.10
N SER A 251 -13.14 4.88 5.83
CA SER A 251 -12.59 6.05 5.13
C SER A 251 -13.46 6.39 3.94
N ILE A 252 -13.94 7.64 3.84
CA ILE A 252 -14.72 8.15 2.72
C ILE A 252 -14.04 9.40 2.17
N GLN A 253 -13.36 9.27 1.04
CA GLN A 253 -12.63 10.39 0.42
C GLN A 253 -13.53 11.31 -0.42
N GLN A 254 -14.80 10.93 -0.62
CA GLN A 254 -15.77 11.76 -1.31
C GLN A 254 -16.16 12.97 -0.46
N LYS A 255 -16.15 14.16 -1.07
CA LYS A 255 -16.63 15.38 -0.40
C LYS A 255 -18.10 15.21 -0.01
N SER A 256 -18.37 15.32 1.27
CA SER A 256 -19.70 15.09 1.84
C SER A 256 -20.29 16.37 2.44
N THR A 257 -21.61 16.55 2.31
CA THR A 257 -22.34 17.64 2.97
C THR A 257 -22.58 17.29 4.44
N LEU A 258 -22.99 18.29 5.23
CA LEU A 258 -23.33 18.09 6.64
C LEU A 258 -24.43 17.03 6.83
N GLU A 259 -25.49 17.04 6.03
CA GLU A 259 -26.63 16.12 6.16
C GLU A 259 -26.18 14.67 5.96
N LYS A 260 -25.32 14.45 4.95
CA LYS A 260 -24.72 13.14 4.67
C LYS A 260 -23.90 12.65 5.86
N ILE A 261 -23.12 13.53 6.46
CA ILE A 261 -22.27 13.21 7.61
C ILE A 261 -23.11 12.92 8.85
N GLN A 262 -24.16 13.71 9.08
CA GLN A 262 -25.09 13.46 10.17
C GLN A 262 -25.74 12.09 10.03
N LEU A 263 -26.15 11.70 8.82
CA LEU A 263 -26.71 10.38 8.54
C LEU A 263 -25.68 9.28 8.80
N LEU A 264 -24.48 9.41 8.22
CA LEU A 264 -23.38 8.47 8.43
C LEU A 264 -23.11 8.26 9.93
N VAL A 265 -22.88 9.36 10.64
CA VAL A 265 -22.62 9.37 12.09
C VAL A 265 -23.82 8.83 12.89
N ALA A 266 -25.05 8.93 12.40
CA ALA A 266 -26.21 8.31 13.05
C ALA A 266 -26.22 6.78 12.87
N LEU A 267 -25.77 6.27 11.73
CA LEU A 267 -25.66 4.84 11.43
C LEU A 267 -24.51 4.16 12.21
N PHE A 268 -23.47 4.92 12.57
CA PHE A 268 -22.29 4.42 13.25
C PHE A 268 -22.37 4.53 14.77
N SER A 269 -22.91 3.52 15.45
CA SER A 269 -22.88 3.45 16.92
C SER A 269 -21.57 2.86 17.48
N ARG A 270 -20.82 2.09 16.66
CA ARG A 270 -19.66 1.29 17.10
C ARG A 270 -18.35 1.55 16.34
N LEU A 271 -18.32 2.54 15.44
CA LEU A 271 -17.15 2.81 14.62
C LEU A 271 -16.02 3.39 15.47
N GLU A 272 -14.82 2.83 15.38
CA GLU A 272 -13.63 3.30 16.11
C GLU A 272 -12.89 4.40 15.35
N TYR A 273 -12.74 4.23 14.03
CA TYR A 273 -12.00 5.15 13.18
C TYR A 273 -12.87 5.63 12.02
N PHE A 274 -13.01 6.94 11.88
CA PHE A 274 -13.73 7.56 10.76
C PHE A 274 -12.86 8.61 10.09
N THR A 275 -12.57 8.40 8.80
CA THR A 275 -11.86 9.38 7.97
C THR A 275 -12.81 9.90 6.90
N ILE A 276 -12.92 11.23 6.79
CA ILE A 276 -13.79 11.83 5.78
C ILE A 276 -13.20 13.12 5.20
N ASN A 277 -13.41 13.33 3.90
CA ASN A 277 -13.05 14.56 3.23
C ASN A 277 -14.21 15.56 3.26
N LEU A 278 -13.93 16.77 3.75
CA LEU A 278 -14.93 17.81 3.95
C LEU A 278 -14.74 18.97 2.98
N TYR A 279 -15.84 19.65 2.64
CA TYR A 279 -15.74 20.98 2.06
C TYR A 279 -15.25 21.95 3.12
N GLN A 280 -14.30 22.82 2.75
CA GLN A 280 -13.74 23.82 3.67
C GLN A 280 -14.83 24.69 4.31
N LYS A 281 -15.87 25.06 3.56
CA LYS A 281 -17.01 25.86 4.06
C LYS A 281 -17.85 25.16 5.13
N ASP A 282 -17.86 23.82 5.14
CA ASP A 282 -18.70 23.02 6.04
C ASP A 282 -17.92 22.50 7.25
N LEU A 283 -16.59 22.67 7.25
CA LEU A 283 -15.66 22.11 8.23
C LEU A 283 -16.01 22.53 9.67
N GLU A 284 -16.27 23.82 9.90
CA GLU A 284 -16.60 24.32 11.24
C GLU A 284 -17.91 23.72 11.76
N THR A 285 -18.96 23.70 10.93
CA THR A 285 -20.28 23.17 11.31
C THR A 285 -20.22 21.67 11.56
N ILE A 286 -19.50 20.93 10.73
CA ILE A 286 -19.30 19.49 10.88
C ILE A 286 -18.47 19.19 12.13
N ALA A 287 -17.38 19.92 12.37
CA ALA A 287 -16.57 19.76 13.58
C ALA A 287 -17.41 19.99 14.85
N LYS A 288 -18.21 21.06 14.90
CA LYS A 288 -19.14 21.32 16.02
C LYS A 288 -20.15 20.18 16.20
N PHE A 289 -20.73 19.69 15.10
CA PHE A 289 -21.66 18.56 15.14
C PHE A 289 -20.98 17.30 15.70
N LEU A 290 -19.80 16.94 15.19
CA LEU A 290 -19.07 15.75 15.63
C LEU A 290 -18.68 15.85 17.11
N LEU A 291 -18.11 16.99 17.55
CA LEU A 291 -17.77 17.25 18.95
C LEU A 291 -18.99 17.15 19.88
N SER A 292 -20.16 17.62 19.43
CA SER A 292 -21.41 17.47 20.22
C SER A 292 -21.83 16.01 20.42
N LYS A 293 -21.39 15.09 19.55
CA LYS A 293 -21.68 13.65 19.66
C LYS A 293 -20.68 12.90 20.53
N PHE A 294 -19.44 13.37 20.65
CA PHE A 294 -18.44 12.78 21.55
C PHE A 294 -18.86 12.84 23.02
N ASN A 295 -19.45 13.96 23.45
CA ASN A 295 -19.81 14.18 24.85
C ASN A 295 -20.97 13.31 25.37
N ASN A 296 -21.66 12.58 24.50
CA ASN A 296 -22.85 11.80 24.87
C ASN A 296 -22.57 10.35 25.30
N ASN A 297 -21.33 10.01 25.68
CA ASN A 297 -20.89 8.73 26.29
C ASN A 297 -21.33 7.42 25.61
N SER A 298 -21.86 7.46 24.39
CA SER A 298 -22.53 6.34 23.73
C SER A 298 -21.84 5.89 22.44
N ARG A 299 -20.68 6.46 22.11
CA ARG A 299 -20.02 6.23 20.82
C ARG A 299 -18.52 6.04 20.99
N HIS A 300 -18.00 5.03 20.29
CA HIS A 300 -16.60 4.59 20.33
C HIS A 300 -15.70 5.30 19.30
N LEU A 301 -16.13 6.43 18.73
CA LEU A 301 -15.30 7.14 17.77
C LEU A 301 -14.04 7.61 18.48
N SER A 302 -12.91 6.99 18.18
CA SER A 302 -11.63 7.22 18.83
C SER A 302 -10.77 8.21 18.05
N SER A 303 -10.94 8.24 16.73
CA SER A 303 -10.21 9.15 15.85
C SER A 303 -11.09 9.66 14.70
N LEU A 304 -10.96 10.96 14.44
CA LEU A 304 -11.55 11.65 13.29
C LEU A 304 -10.41 12.29 12.50
N CYS A 305 -10.20 11.83 11.26
CA CYS A 305 -9.26 12.45 10.34
C CYS A 305 -10.03 13.29 9.31
N ILE A 306 -9.75 14.59 9.29
CA ILE A 306 -10.25 15.53 8.28
C ILE A 306 -9.09 15.83 7.35
N SER A 307 -9.14 15.31 6.13
CA SER A 307 -8.14 15.65 5.12
C SER A 307 -8.58 16.87 4.32
N LYS A 308 -7.62 17.75 4.02
CA LYS A 308 -7.82 18.86 3.09
C LYS A 308 -7.49 18.34 1.69
N PRO A 309 -8.37 18.53 0.69
CA PRO A 309 -8.09 18.12 -0.67
C PRO A 309 -6.93 18.89 -1.30
#